data_AF-A0A1Y4GL46-F1
#
_entry.id   AF-A0A1Y4GL46-F1
#
_cell.length_a   1.000
_cell.length_b   1.000
_cell.length_c   1.000
_cell.angle_alpha   90.00
_cell.angle_beta   90.00
_cell.angle_gamma   90.00
#
_symmetry.space_group_name_H-M   'P 1'
#
loop_
_entity.id
_entity.type
_entity.pdbx_description
1 polymer ?
#
loop_
_entity_poly.entity_id
_entity_poly.type
_entity_poly.pdbx_seq_one_letter_code
_entity_poly.pdbx_strand_id
1 'polypeptide(L)'
;MFSNSYLNTAAIIAVIAVICVLIQKFFKKYLESDQYYYLKDITLVGAWAICGIWMPDGPLRITVAAGVAAACIGFCQRATRGKNLRFLYFLIGLVFSLFGPRIAFIEFTNGEYYYLSYFVSIAISTLWVGIFPIFFQEIDEIPGLCGLLLTVSWTMISVVIFSSSQSLRDASQICVMGLVFILVFWSRHVYAYRRLTEPLTALWGTLFAGLSILGVSKGITFYTLALLPLGFFALPITETSMGVISAAVSRRPTGNIILYRKLITRGFTHPVAIYLVVAACALMGCLVSALQLGLGDFFCLLAAVAGVFGVIWVFYTFKYKNSGMNDGNRKPGLWGVRVDNISLNYALSRVQHWIKNERTPHIIVTPDALAALRSRTDADYRRIVRNAGLVLPDGAGLIGALKLAGTPIQERIPGVEFAEHLCKRAAYEGWRVWILGGRPGVAEAAAAKLTEKYPGLTVAGTRDGYFKDEEIPAICARIKDSRADILFVCLGVPKQEYWLEKHIAETGAVVGIGVGGAMDVISGNLTRAPKAWQRCGMEWLYRVIQEPSRWRRIAKLPLFVWYFILTCLHLDRYKDDAFSGEKR
;
A
#
# COMPACT_ATOMS: atom_id res chain seq x y z
N MET A 1 40.74 -16.39 1.63
CA MET A 1 40.68 -17.86 1.79
C MET A 1 39.28 -18.22 2.31
N PHE A 2 38.30 -18.41 1.43
CA PHE A 2 36.95 -18.84 1.85
C PHE A 2 36.99 -20.36 2.10
N SER A 3 36.78 -20.79 3.35
CA SER A 3 36.79 -22.23 3.69
C SER A 3 35.66 -22.97 2.94
N ASN A 4 35.84 -24.27 2.67
CA ASN A 4 34.83 -25.15 2.05
C ASN A 4 33.43 -25.07 2.72
N SER A 5 33.37 -24.73 4.01
CA SER A 5 32.11 -24.53 4.75
C SER A 5 31.29 -23.32 4.26
N TYR A 6 31.97 -22.26 3.79
CA TYR A 6 31.31 -21.02 3.35
C TYR A 6 30.63 -21.19 1.98
N LEU A 7 31.31 -21.87 1.05
CA LEU A 7 30.77 -22.24 -0.26
C LEU A 7 29.54 -23.17 -0.10
N ASN A 8 29.61 -24.13 0.82
CA ASN A 8 28.47 -25.00 1.13
C ASN A 8 27.27 -24.23 1.69
N THR A 9 27.50 -23.28 2.60
CA THR A 9 26.41 -22.48 3.19
C THR A 9 25.74 -21.57 2.15
N ALA A 10 26.54 -20.90 1.32
CA ALA A 10 26.02 -20.06 0.24
C ALA A 10 25.24 -20.88 -0.81
N ALA A 11 25.72 -22.08 -1.15
CA ALA A 11 25.01 -23.00 -2.04
C ALA A 11 23.66 -23.43 -1.46
N ILE A 12 23.61 -23.76 -0.17
CA ILE A 12 22.35 -24.13 0.53
C ILE A 12 21.36 -22.96 0.49
N ILE A 13 21.80 -21.73 0.79
CA ILE A 13 20.96 -20.52 0.72
C ILE A 13 20.40 -20.34 -0.71
N ALA A 14 21.24 -20.49 -1.73
CA ALA A 14 20.82 -20.37 -3.12
C ALA A 14 19.80 -21.44 -3.51
N VAL A 15 20.00 -22.69 -3.11
CA VAL A 15 19.05 -23.79 -3.35
C VAL A 15 17.71 -23.50 -2.68
N ILE A 16 17.70 -23.09 -1.42
CA ILE A 16 16.47 -22.72 -0.69
C ILE A 16 15.75 -21.56 -1.39
N ALA A 17 16.49 -20.55 -1.85
CA ALA A 17 15.93 -19.42 -2.60
C ALA A 17 15.29 -19.86 -3.93
N VAL A 18 15.95 -20.75 -4.68
CA VAL A 18 15.40 -21.33 -5.92
C VAL A 18 14.13 -22.14 -5.64
N ILE A 19 14.15 -23.01 -4.63
CA ILE A 19 12.97 -23.78 -4.20
C ILE A 19 11.81 -22.84 -3.83
N CYS A 20 12.09 -21.79 -3.07
CA CYS A 20 11.09 -20.78 -2.71
C CYS A 20 10.47 -20.13 -3.96
N VAL A 21 11.28 -19.72 -4.94
CA VAL A 21 10.79 -19.16 -6.21
C VAL A 21 9.97 -20.18 -7.00
N LEU A 22 10.38 -21.44 -7.04
CA LEU A 22 9.68 -22.53 -7.74
C LEU A 22 8.32 -22.81 -7.11
N ILE A 23 8.24 -22.96 -5.79
CA ILE A 23 6.97 -23.12 -5.06
C ILE A 23 6.03 -21.96 -5.37
N GLN A 24 6.52 -20.73 -5.27
CA GLN A 24 5.70 -19.57 -5.60
C GLN A 24 5.29 -19.55 -7.08
N LYS A 25 6.17 -19.89 -8.04
CA LYS A 25 5.81 -20.00 -9.47
C LYS A 25 4.73 -21.05 -9.71
N PHE A 26 4.84 -22.20 -9.06
CA PHE A 26 3.90 -23.30 -9.18
C PHE A 26 2.51 -22.88 -8.68
N PHE A 27 2.42 -22.44 -7.43
CA PHE A 27 1.14 -22.08 -6.80
C PHE A 27 0.51 -20.79 -7.33
N LYS A 28 1.26 -19.93 -8.02
CA LYS A 28 0.71 -18.72 -8.65
C LYS A 28 -0.42 -19.03 -9.64
N LYS A 29 -0.40 -20.21 -10.28
CA LYS A 29 -1.46 -20.62 -11.23
C LYS A 29 -2.72 -21.16 -10.54
N TYR A 30 -2.59 -21.60 -9.29
CA TYR A 30 -3.64 -22.34 -8.57
C TYR A 30 -4.28 -21.55 -7.42
N LEU A 31 -3.57 -20.58 -6.85
CA LEU A 31 -4.04 -19.78 -5.73
C LEU A 31 -4.57 -18.42 -6.18
N GLU A 32 -5.62 -17.95 -5.52
CA GLU A 32 -6.11 -16.58 -5.65
C GLU A 32 -5.04 -15.57 -5.20
N SER A 33 -5.10 -14.33 -5.69
CA SER A 33 -4.10 -13.29 -5.38
C SER A 33 -3.81 -13.18 -3.88
N ASP A 34 -4.83 -13.10 -3.01
CA ASP A 34 -4.64 -12.99 -1.56
C ASP A 34 -3.96 -14.22 -0.94
N GLN A 35 -4.42 -15.42 -1.33
CA GLN A 35 -3.87 -16.70 -0.85
C GLN A 35 -2.45 -16.91 -1.34
N TYR A 36 -2.20 -16.56 -2.61
CA TYR A 36 -0.88 -16.57 -3.21
C TYR A 36 0.06 -15.63 -2.46
N TYR A 37 -0.39 -14.43 -2.08
CA TYR A 37 0.43 -13.51 -1.30
C TYR A 37 0.68 -14.00 0.11
N TYR A 38 -0.32 -14.59 0.76
CA TYR A 38 -0.14 -15.22 2.05
C TYR A 38 0.86 -16.39 1.99
N LEU A 39 0.73 -17.27 0.99
CA LEU A 39 1.69 -18.34 0.70
C LEU A 39 3.09 -17.78 0.44
N LYS A 40 3.18 -16.68 -0.31
CA LYS A 40 4.45 -16.03 -0.65
C LYS A 40 5.15 -15.50 0.61
N ASP A 41 4.40 -14.91 1.53
CA ASP A 41 4.93 -14.45 2.82
C ASP A 41 5.36 -15.66 3.67
N ILE A 42 4.54 -16.71 3.75
CA ILE A 42 4.88 -17.96 4.46
C ILE A 42 6.12 -18.63 3.89
N THR A 43 6.22 -18.76 2.57
CA THR A 43 7.36 -19.41 1.90
C THR A 43 8.65 -18.64 2.11
N LEU A 44 8.59 -17.31 2.15
CA LEU A 44 9.75 -16.48 2.46
C LEU A 44 10.16 -16.62 3.94
N VAL A 45 9.20 -16.55 4.86
CA VAL A 45 9.45 -16.76 6.31
C VAL A 45 9.99 -18.18 6.57
N GLY A 46 9.43 -19.19 5.90
CA GLY A 46 9.88 -20.58 5.99
C GLY A 46 11.28 -20.77 5.42
N ALA A 47 11.61 -20.11 4.30
CA ALA A 47 12.97 -20.12 3.76
C ALA A 47 13.98 -19.54 4.75
N TRP A 48 13.65 -18.43 5.42
CA TRP A 48 14.45 -17.88 6.52
C TRP A 48 14.60 -18.86 7.68
N ALA A 49 13.51 -19.49 8.13
CA ALA A 49 13.53 -20.47 9.22
C ALA A 49 14.44 -21.68 8.90
N ILE A 50 14.34 -22.22 7.68
CA ILE A 50 15.18 -23.35 7.24
C ILE A 50 16.65 -22.94 7.21
N CYS A 51 16.98 -21.78 6.63
CA CYS A 51 18.35 -21.27 6.65
C CYS A 51 18.85 -21.09 8.10
N GLY A 52 18.00 -20.58 8.99
CA GLY A 52 18.31 -20.45 10.41
C GLY A 52 18.68 -21.76 11.09
N ILE A 53 17.93 -22.84 10.85
CA ILE A 53 18.22 -24.17 11.44
C ILE A 53 19.61 -24.68 11.05
N TRP A 54 20.03 -24.41 9.82
CA TRP A 54 21.30 -24.89 9.25
C TRP A 54 22.50 -24.01 9.61
N MET A 55 22.30 -22.90 10.34
CA MET A 55 23.39 -22.01 10.73
C MET A 55 24.20 -22.59 11.88
N PRO A 56 25.54 -22.62 11.79
CA PRO A 56 26.40 -23.13 12.85
C PRO A 56 26.39 -22.23 14.08
N ASP A 57 26.25 -20.91 13.91
CA ASP A 57 26.41 -19.93 14.99
C ASP A 57 25.14 -19.74 15.82
N GLY A 58 25.28 -19.80 17.15
CA GLY A 58 24.18 -19.62 18.11
C GLY A 58 23.52 -18.23 18.06
N PRO A 59 24.28 -17.12 18.10
CA PRO A 59 23.72 -15.77 18.04
C PRO A 59 22.92 -15.50 16.75
N LEU A 60 23.38 -16.06 15.63
CA LEU A 60 22.72 -15.93 14.33
C LEU A 60 21.37 -16.66 14.31
N ARG A 61 21.35 -17.89 14.86
CA ARG A 61 20.12 -18.69 15.03
C ARG A 61 19.06 -17.95 15.84
N ILE A 62 19.47 -17.29 16.92
CA ILE A 62 18.56 -16.52 17.77
C ILE A 62 17.99 -15.31 17.03
N THR A 63 18.81 -14.60 16.24
CA THR A 63 18.34 -13.49 15.39
C THR A 63 17.31 -13.94 14.36
N VAL A 64 17.57 -15.05 13.66
CA VAL A 64 16.61 -15.57 12.69
C VAL A 64 15.35 -16.08 13.38
N ALA A 65 15.46 -16.78 14.50
CA ALA A 65 14.32 -17.26 15.28
C ALA A 65 13.44 -16.12 15.79
N ALA A 66 14.04 -15.03 16.30
CA ALA A 66 13.32 -13.83 16.72
C ALA A 66 12.58 -13.19 15.53
N GLY A 67 13.22 -13.11 14.36
CA GLY A 67 12.57 -12.63 13.14
C GLY A 67 11.37 -13.48 12.71
N VAL A 68 11.51 -14.81 12.75
CA VAL A 68 10.41 -15.74 12.44
C VAL A 68 9.27 -15.62 13.45
N ALA A 69 9.58 -15.51 14.75
CA ALA A 69 8.58 -15.27 15.78
C ALA A 69 7.84 -13.93 15.58
N ALA A 70 8.55 -12.89 15.15
CA ALA A 70 7.95 -11.60 14.84
C ALA A 70 7.03 -11.69 13.61
N ALA A 71 7.42 -12.48 12.60
CA ALA A 71 6.57 -12.78 11.46
C ALA A 71 5.28 -13.50 11.88
N CYS A 72 5.36 -14.45 12.84
CA CYS A 72 4.18 -15.12 13.40
C CYS A 72 3.21 -14.11 14.06
N ILE A 73 3.71 -13.16 14.85
CA ILE A 73 2.89 -12.06 15.37
C ILE A 73 2.27 -11.26 14.23
N GLY A 74 3.03 -10.94 13.18
CA GLY A 74 2.52 -10.25 12.00
C GLY A 74 1.42 -11.03 11.27
N PHE A 75 1.52 -12.36 11.20
CA PHE A 75 0.45 -13.21 10.67
C PHE A 75 -0.80 -13.15 11.55
N CYS A 76 -0.64 -13.18 12.87
CA CYS A 76 -1.74 -13.00 13.82
C CYS A 76 -2.39 -11.63 13.65
N GLN A 77 -1.62 -10.54 13.54
CA GLN A 77 -2.14 -9.18 13.30
C GLN A 77 -2.99 -9.11 12.03
N ARG A 78 -2.50 -9.74 10.96
CA ARG A 78 -3.22 -9.78 9.68
C ARG A 78 -4.51 -10.60 9.78
N ALA A 79 -4.53 -11.67 10.57
CA ALA A 79 -5.70 -12.51 10.80
C ALA A 79 -6.73 -11.84 11.73
N THR A 80 -6.29 -11.22 12.83
CA THR A 80 -7.14 -10.57 13.82
C THR A 80 -7.27 -9.07 13.52
N ARG A 81 -8.09 -8.74 12.50
CA ARG A 81 -8.40 -7.33 12.17
C ARG A 81 -9.01 -6.63 13.39
N GLY A 82 -8.28 -5.69 14.00
CA GLY A 82 -8.79 -4.81 15.07
C GLY A 82 -8.09 -4.92 16.44
N LYS A 83 -7.23 -5.91 16.67
CA LYS A 83 -6.43 -5.99 17.90
C LYS A 83 -5.02 -5.43 17.69
N ASN A 84 -4.58 -4.52 18.56
CA ASN A 84 -3.22 -4.01 18.54
C ASN A 84 -2.27 -5.01 19.21
N LEU A 85 -1.64 -5.88 18.42
CA LEU A 85 -0.67 -6.87 18.90
C LEU A 85 0.78 -6.36 18.86
N ARG A 86 1.02 -5.08 18.55
CA ARG A 86 2.37 -4.54 18.35
C ARG A 86 3.24 -4.61 19.61
N PHE A 87 2.63 -4.56 20.80
CA PHE A 87 3.36 -4.68 22.06
C PHE A 87 4.09 -6.03 22.22
N LEU A 88 3.61 -7.09 21.55
CA LEU A 88 4.24 -8.42 21.59
C LEU A 88 5.64 -8.42 20.94
N TYR A 89 5.99 -7.43 20.11
CA TYR A 89 7.35 -7.29 19.59
C TYR A 89 8.36 -6.98 20.70
N PHE A 90 7.96 -6.28 21.77
CA PHE A 90 8.83 -6.07 22.93
C PHE A 90 9.05 -7.35 23.75
N LEU A 91 8.09 -8.28 23.75
CA LEU A 91 8.30 -9.61 24.34
C LEU A 91 9.35 -10.40 23.54
N ILE A 92 9.32 -10.31 22.21
CA ILE A 92 10.38 -10.88 21.37
C ILE A 92 11.71 -10.22 21.67
N GLY A 93 11.74 -8.88 21.78
CA GLY A 93 12.95 -8.15 22.15
C GLY A 93 13.52 -8.59 23.50
N LEU A 94 12.66 -8.84 24.49
CA LEU A 94 13.06 -9.32 25.81
C LEU A 94 13.71 -10.70 25.71
N VAL A 95 13.03 -11.67 25.09
CA VAL A 95 13.57 -13.02 24.88
C VAL A 95 14.88 -12.97 24.09
N PHE A 96 14.93 -12.17 23.02
CA PHE A 96 16.13 -11.97 22.22
C PHE A 96 17.29 -11.41 23.06
N SER A 97 17.04 -10.43 23.92
CA SER A 97 18.08 -9.84 24.76
C SER A 97 18.55 -10.76 25.90
N LEU A 98 17.67 -11.64 26.42
CA LEU A 98 18.02 -12.58 27.48
C LEU A 98 18.92 -13.71 26.99
N PHE A 99 18.64 -14.24 25.79
CA PHE A 99 19.33 -15.43 25.27
C PHE A 99 20.30 -15.13 24.12
N GLY A 100 20.14 -13.99 23.46
CA GLY A 100 20.86 -13.60 22.25
C GLY A 100 21.90 -12.49 22.45
N PRO A 101 22.37 -11.90 21.34
CA PRO A 101 23.33 -10.82 21.37
C PRO A 101 22.70 -9.55 21.94
N ARG A 102 23.51 -8.74 22.61
CA ARG A 102 23.09 -7.53 23.31
C ARG A 102 24.02 -6.36 23.01
N ILE A 103 23.48 -5.16 23.13
CA ILE A 103 24.26 -3.92 23.16
C ILE A 103 24.93 -3.86 24.54
N ALA A 104 26.16 -4.35 24.63
CA ALA A 104 26.90 -4.46 25.90
C ALA A 104 27.76 -3.22 26.19
N PHE A 105 28.15 -2.49 25.16
CA PHE A 105 28.98 -1.29 25.28
C PHE A 105 28.66 -0.28 24.19
N ILE A 106 29.07 0.96 24.42
CA ILE A 106 29.04 2.05 23.46
C ILE A 106 30.50 2.50 23.30
N GLU A 107 31.00 2.47 22.07
CA GLU A 107 32.30 3.04 21.74
C GLU A 107 32.14 4.54 21.48
N PHE A 108 33.09 5.35 21.94
CA PHE A 108 33.18 6.79 21.67
C PHE A 108 34.19 7.09 20.56
N THR A 109 34.07 8.26 19.91
CA THR A 109 34.96 8.70 18.82
C THR A 109 36.45 8.74 19.20
N ASN A 110 36.76 8.78 20.50
CA ASN A 110 38.12 8.79 21.03
C ASN A 110 38.68 7.37 21.24
N GLY A 111 37.93 6.32 20.87
CA GLY A 111 38.28 4.91 21.08
C GLY A 111 37.99 4.37 22.48
N GLU A 112 37.35 5.17 23.34
CA GLU A 112 36.94 4.74 24.68
C GLU A 112 35.65 3.92 24.65
N TYR A 113 35.58 2.87 25.47
CA TYR A 113 34.40 2.01 25.57
C TYR A 113 33.67 2.23 26.89
N TYR A 114 32.38 2.54 26.82
CA TYR A 114 31.50 2.58 27.97
C TYR A 114 30.66 1.30 28.05
N TYR A 115 30.95 0.47 29.03
CA TYR A 115 30.23 -0.78 29.26
C TYR A 115 28.93 -0.54 30.03
N LEU A 116 27.83 -1.06 29.49
CA LEU A 116 26.52 -0.97 30.10
C LEU A 116 26.36 -2.04 31.18
N SER A 117 25.63 -1.71 32.25
CA SER A 117 25.25 -2.73 33.23
C SER A 117 24.35 -3.79 32.58
N TYR A 118 24.35 -5.01 33.14
CA TYR A 118 23.58 -6.14 32.61
C TYR A 118 22.10 -5.79 32.36
N PHE A 119 21.46 -5.13 33.32
CA PHE A 119 20.05 -4.73 33.22
C PHE A 119 19.82 -3.62 32.18
N VAL A 120 20.72 -2.64 32.09
CA VAL A 120 20.62 -1.56 31.10
C VAL A 120 20.81 -2.11 29.68
N SER A 121 21.77 -3.04 29.51
CA SER A 121 22.02 -3.72 28.24
C SER A 121 20.80 -4.50 27.75
N ILE A 122 20.11 -5.22 28.66
CA ILE A 122 18.86 -5.93 28.36
C ILE A 122 17.75 -4.95 27.97
N ALA A 123 17.56 -3.89 28.75
CA ALA A 123 16.50 -2.91 28.52
C ALA A 123 16.65 -2.23 27.14
N ILE A 124 17.86 -1.74 26.82
CA ILE A 124 18.13 -1.07 25.55
C ILE A 124 17.98 -2.05 24.38
N SER A 125 18.53 -3.26 24.50
CA SER A 125 18.42 -4.27 23.44
C SER A 125 16.97 -4.71 23.20
N THR A 126 16.17 -4.81 24.27
CA THR A 126 14.73 -5.13 24.21
C THR A 126 13.96 -4.05 23.45
N LEU A 127 14.19 -2.78 23.80
CA LEU A 127 13.56 -1.65 23.14
C LEU A 127 13.96 -1.59 21.66
N TRP A 128 15.25 -1.80 21.37
CA TRP A 128 15.78 -1.78 20.01
C TRP A 128 15.13 -2.86 19.14
N VAL A 129 15.10 -4.10 19.59
CA VAL A 129 14.53 -5.20 18.80
C VAL A 129 12.99 -5.09 18.69
N GLY A 130 12.33 -4.56 19.72
CA GLY A 130 10.88 -4.38 19.72
C GLY A 130 10.38 -3.25 18.83
N ILE A 131 11.15 -2.16 18.69
CA ILE A 131 10.69 -0.96 17.97
C ILE A 131 10.82 -1.06 16.45
N PHE A 132 11.84 -1.75 15.93
CA PHE A 132 12.10 -1.85 14.49
C PHE A 132 10.96 -2.52 13.70
N PRO A 133 10.36 -3.64 14.16
CA PRO A 133 9.17 -4.22 13.53
C PRO A 133 8.02 -3.22 13.39
N ILE A 134 7.81 -2.39 14.41
CA ILE A 134 6.77 -1.35 14.43
C ILE A 134 7.10 -0.26 13.42
N PHE A 135 8.35 0.23 13.42
CA PHE A 135 8.78 1.23 12.45
C PHE A 135 8.64 0.74 11.01
N PHE A 136 9.04 -0.49 10.72
CA PHE A 136 8.90 -1.04 9.37
C PHE A 136 7.44 -1.15 8.95
N GLN A 137 6.52 -1.50 9.86
CA GLN A 137 5.08 -1.50 9.58
C GLN A 137 4.54 -0.09 9.28
N GLU A 138 5.01 0.94 9.99
CA GLU A 138 4.61 2.33 9.74
C GLU A 138 5.14 2.84 8.39
N ILE A 139 6.39 2.53 8.05
CA ILE A 139 6.98 2.91 6.75
C ILE A 139 6.25 2.20 5.60
N ASP A 140 5.85 0.95 5.82
CA ASP A 140 5.10 0.15 4.84
C ASP A 140 3.66 0.65 4.64
N GLU A 141 3.17 1.61 5.43
CA GLU A 141 1.92 2.30 5.08
C GLU A 141 2.01 3.00 3.72
N ILE A 142 3.20 3.49 3.36
CA ILE A 142 3.48 3.97 2.01
C ILE A 142 3.90 2.76 1.17
N PRO A 143 3.07 2.33 0.19
CA PRO A 143 3.44 1.22 -0.66
C PRO A 143 4.80 1.45 -1.32
N GLY A 144 5.60 0.38 -1.49
CA GLY A 144 6.91 0.41 -2.16
C GLY A 144 8.05 1.04 -1.35
N LEU A 145 7.77 1.98 -0.44
CA LEU A 145 8.78 2.72 0.31
C LEU A 145 9.62 1.81 1.21
N CYS A 146 8.98 1.00 2.06
CA CYS A 146 9.69 0.12 2.99
C CYS A 146 10.58 -0.89 2.25
N GLY A 147 10.12 -1.41 1.10
CA GLY A 147 10.89 -2.37 0.30
C GLY A 147 12.12 -1.75 -0.34
N LEU A 148 11.98 -0.54 -0.89
CA LEU A 148 13.12 0.20 -1.44
C LEU A 148 14.13 0.57 -0.37
N LEU A 149 13.66 1.14 0.75
CA LEU A 149 14.53 1.48 1.88
C LEU A 149 15.27 0.27 2.42
N LEU A 150 14.57 -0.86 2.65
CA LEU A 150 15.18 -2.12 3.07
C LEU A 150 16.30 -2.57 2.14
N THR A 151 16.11 -2.42 0.83
CA THR A 151 17.08 -2.86 -0.18
C THR A 151 18.34 -2.02 -0.13
N VAL A 152 18.18 -0.69 -0.08
CA VAL A 152 19.31 0.23 0.03
C VAL A 152 20.04 0.00 1.35
N SER A 153 19.31 -0.03 2.47
CA SER A 153 19.90 -0.19 3.80
C SER A 153 20.63 -1.52 3.95
N TRP A 154 20.03 -2.63 3.48
CA TRP A 154 20.66 -3.95 3.58
C TRP A 154 21.90 -4.09 2.71
N THR A 155 21.86 -3.51 1.49
CA THR A 155 23.03 -3.50 0.60
C THR A 155 24.18 -2.71 1.23
N MET A 156 23.89 -1.54 1.81
CA MET A 156 24.92 -0.70 2.43
C MET A 156 25.53 -1.35 3.67
N ILE A 157 24.71 -1.92 4.56
CA ILE A 157 25.21 -2.68 5.71
C ILE A 157 26.10 -3.84 5.25
N SER A 158 25.69 -4.54 4.18
CA SER A 158 26.50 -5.62 3.62
C SER A 158 27.86 -5.13 3.16
N VAL A 159 27.93 -3.99 2.45
CA VAL A 159 29.22 -3.38 2.03
C VAL A 159 30.09 -3.06 3.24
N VAL A 160 29.55 -2.43 4.29
CA VAL A 160 30.33 -2.11 5.51
C VAL A 160 30.88 -3.37 6.17
N ILE A 161 30.08 -4.43 6.25
CA ILE A 161 30.49 -5.69 6.89
C ILE A 161 31.54 -6.43 6.04
N PHE A 162 31.43 -6.41 4.70
CA PHE A 162 32.40 -7.04 3.81
C PHE A 162 33.72 -6.27 3.69
N SER A 163 33.66 -4.93 3.81
CA SER A 163 34.85 -4.07 3.81
C SER A 163 35.55 -4.01 5.17
N SER A 164 34.88 -4.41 6.25
CA SER A 164 35.48 -4.43 7.59
C SER A 164 36.68 -5.36 7.65
N SER A 165 37.77 -4.88 8.24
CA SER A 165 38.99 -5.67 8.50
C SER A 165 38.79 -6.76 9.55
N GLN A 166 37.69 -6.72 10.31
CA GLN A 166 37.35 -7.73 11.30
C GLN A 166 36.60 -8.90 10.66
N SER A 167 37.01 -10.14 10.97
CA SER A 167 36.34 -11.35 10.47
C SER A 167 35.00 -11.57 11.19
N LEU A 168 33.92 -11.02 10.62
CA LEU A 168 32.57 -11.15 11.15
C LEU A 168 31.78 -12.22 10.43
N ARG A 169 32.25 -13.47 10.53
CA ARG A 169 31.70 -14.62 9.79
C ARG A 169 30.17 -14.69 9.90
N ASP A 170 29.63 -14.60 11.10
CA ASP A 170 28.20 -14.72 11.37
C ASP A 170 27.41 -13.58 10.71
N ALA A 171 27.88 -12.33 10.83
CA ALA A 171 27.20 -11.16 10.27
C ALA A 171 27.25 -11.15 8.74
N SER A 172 28.36 -11.59 8.14
CA SER A 172 28.47 -11.73 6.70
C SER A 172 27.52 -12.79 6.13
N GLN A 173 27.22 -13.87 6.85
CA GLN A 173 26.28 -14.90 6.40
C GLN A 173 24.83 -14.41 6.32
N ILE A 174 24.34 -13.71 7.35
CA ILE A 174 23.00 -13.11 7.34
C ILE A 174 22.88 -12.01 6.28
N CYS A 175 23.95 -11.25 6.01
CA CYS A 175 24.00 -10.30 4.90
C CYS A 175 23.80 -10.98 3.54
N VAL A 176 24.57 -12.04 3.24
CA VAL A 176 24.41 -12.83 1.99
C VAL A 176 22.98 -13.35 1.87
N MET A 177 22.47 -13.97 2.93
CA MET A 177 21.12 -14.52 2.94
C MET A 177 20.06 -13.44 2.70
N GLY A 178 20.20 -12.28 3.35
CA GLY A 178 19.29 -11.17 3.14
C GLY A 178 19.36 -10.59 1.74
N LEU A 179 20.55 -10.46 1.13
CA LEU A 179 20.68 -10.03 -0.27
C LEU A 179 20.01 -11.02 -1.23
N VAL A 180 20.20 -12.32 -1.04
CA VAL A 180 19.55 -13.36 -1.86
C VAL A 180 18.03 -13.30 -1.71
N PHE A 181 17.51 -13.20 -0.48
CA PHE A 181 16.06 -13.13 -0.27
C PHE A 181 15.44 -11.80 -0.66
N ILE A 182 16.20 -10.70 -0.62
CA ILE A 182 15.84 -9.42 -1.25
C ILE A 182 15.72 -9.63 -2.77
N LEU A 183 16.65 -10.31 -3.44
CA LEU A 183 16.51 -10.59 -4.89
C LEU A 183 15.28 -11.45 -5.20
N VAL A 184 15.01 -12.50 -4.41
CA VAL A 184 13.78 -13.29 -4.51
C VAL A 184 12.54 -12.40 -4.35
N PHE A 185 12.56 -11.52 -3.36
CA PHE A 185 11.52 -10.54 -3.08
C PHE A 185 11.31 -9.55 -4.25
N TRP A 186 12.40 -8.99 -4.79
CA TRP A 186 12.43 -7.99 -5.86
C TRP A 186 12.07 -8.56 -7.22
N SER A 187 12.35 -9.82 -7.50
CA SER A 187 11.94 -10.47 -8.77
C SER A 187 10.45 -10.28 -9.10
N ARG A 188 9.62 -9.93 -8.10
CA ARG A 188 8.17 -9.75 -8.22
C ARG A 188 7.57 -8.49 -7.59
N HIS A 189 8.26 -7.82 -6.64
CA HIS A 189 7.74 -6.63 -5.94
C HIS A 189 8.25 -5.29 -6.48
N VAL A 190 8.78 -5.21 -7.70
CA VAL A 190 9.21 -3.93 -8.32
C VAL A 190 8.03 -3.01 -8.69
N TYR A 191 7.04 -2.87 -7.81
CA TYR A 191 6.00 -1.88 -7.91
C TYR A 191 6.17 -0.93 -6.73
N ALA A 192 6.44 0.33 -7.06
CA ALA A 192 6.31 1.44 -6.12
C ALA A 192 4.97 1.42 -5.38
N TYR A 193 3.96 0.73 -5.91
CA TYR A 193 2.60 0.73 -5.42
C TYR A 193 2.24 -0.40 -4.44
N ARG A 194 3.21 -1.16 -3.91
CA ARG A 194 2.89 -2.36 -3.11
C ARG A 194 3.57 -2.44 -1.73
N ARG A 195 2.78 -2.80 -0.72
CA ARG A 195 3.22 -3.06 0.66
C ARG A 195 3.87 -4.43 0.85
N LEU A 196 4.84 -4.53 1.77
CA LEU A 196 5.47 -5.77 2.25
C LEU A 196 4.54 -6.62 3.12
N THR A 197 3.56 -6.01 3.79
CA THR A 197 2.63 -6.61 4.76
C THR A 197 3.23 -6.85 6.15
N GLU A 198 2.36 -7.02 7.15
CA GLU A 198 2.69 -7.11 8.57
C GLU A 198 3.68 -8.24 8.93
N PRO A 199 3.58 -9.47 8.38
CA PRO A 199 4.55 -10.54 8.67
C PRO A 199 5.96 -10.25 8.17
N LEU A 200 6.09 -9.74 6.93
CA LEU A 200 7.40 -9.51 6.33
C LEU A 200 8.08 -8.26 6.90
N THR A 201 7.32 -7.20 7.17
CA THR A 201 7.84 -6.02 7.86
C THR A 201 8.34 -6.36 9.26
N ALA A 202 7.62 -7.21 9.99
CA ALA A 202 8.05 -7.67 11.31
C ALA A 202 9.31 -8.56 11.25
N LEU A 203 9.36 -9.49 10.29
CA LEU A 203 10.54 -10.32 10.03
C LEU A 203 11.76 -9.44 9.75
N TRP A 204 11.69 -8.61 8.71
CA TRP A 204 12.81 -7.80 8.26
C TRP A 204 13.22 -6.75 9.29
N GLY A 205 12.27 -6.12 9.98
CA GLY A 205 12.58 -5.17 11.06
C GLY A 205 13.36 -5.84 12.19
N THR A 206 12.95 -7.03 12.62
CA THR A 206 13.65 -7.78 13.69
C THR A 206 15.03 -8.24 13.24
N LEU A 207 15.16 -8.78 12.02
CA LEU A 207 16.44 -9.22 11.46
C LEU A 207 17.43 -8.05 11.33
N PHE A 208 16.93 -6.90 10.90
CA PHE A 208 17.72 -5.69 10.76
C PHE A 208 18.20 -5.17 12.12
N ALA A 209 17.34 -5.17 13.14
CA ALA A 209 17.72 -4.85 14.51
C ALA A 209 18.77 -5.83 15.05
N GLY A 210 18.57 -7.14 14.89
CA GLY A 210 19.53 -8.15 15.34
C GLY A 210 20.88 -8.06 14.63
N LEU A 211 20.89 -7.78 13.32
CA LEU A 211 22.11 -7.57 12.55
C LEU A 211 22.90 -6.35 13.06
N SER A 212 22.21 -5.25 13.37
CA SER A 212 22.87 -4.07 13.95
C SER A 212 23.52 -4.38 15.30
N ILE A 213 22.86 -5.16 16.17
CA ILE A 213 23.40 -5.55 17.49
C ILE A 213 24.59 -6.49 17.34
N LEU A 214 24.50 -7.48 16.45
CA LEU A 214 25.61 -8.41 16.17
C LEU A 214 26.88 -7.67 15.73
N GLY A 215 26.71 -6.65 14.90
CA GLY A 215 27.79 -5.76 14.47
C GLY A 215 28.49 -5.05 15.63
N VAL A 216 27.70 -4.35 16.45
CA VAL A 216 28.22 -3.62 17.62
C VAL A 216 28.94 -4.56 18.60
N SER A 217 28.35 -5.73 18.89
CA SER A 217 28.87 -6.66 19.90
C SER A 217 30.26 -7.23 19.58
N LYS A 218 30.69 -7.16 18.31
CA LYS A 218 31.94 -7.75 17.82
C LYS A 218 33.03 -6.73 17.48
N GLY A 219 32.84 -5.46 17.84
CA GLY A 219 33.87 -4.43 17.72
C GLY A 219 33.87 -3.66 16.40
N ILE A 220 32.81 -3.77 15.59
CA ILE A 220 32.51 -2.69 14.64
C ILE A 220 31.93 -1.53 15.43
N THR A 221 32.44 -0.32 15.17
CA THR A 221 32.07 0.87 15.93
C THR A 221 30.56 0.99 16.08
N PHE A 222 30.10 1.25 17.31
CA PHE A 222 28.68 1.50 17.59
C PHE A 222 28.08 2.48 16.58
N TYR A 223 28.89 3.47 16.20
CA TYR A 223 28.61 4.46 15.18
C TYR A 223 28.31 3.89 13.78
N THR A 224 29.05 2.89 13.29
CA THR A 224 28.91 2.41 11.91
C THR A 224 27.79 1.39 11.70
N LEU A 225 27.43 0.57 12.69
CA LEU A 225 26.37 -0.44 12.51
C LEU A 225 25.07 -0.17 13.26
N ALA A 226 25.05 0.71 14.28
CA ALA A 226 23.80 1.13 14.91
C ALA A 226 23.28 2.48 14.35
N LEU A 227 24.14 3.47 14.07
CA LEU A 227 23.67 4.77 13.54
C LEU A 227 23.43 4.76 12.03
N LEU A 228 24.10 3.92 11.26
CA LEU A 228 23.92 3.83 9.80
C LEU A 228 22.49 3.35 9.44
N PRO A 229 21.93 2.30 10.10
CA PRO A 229 20.49 2.07 10.19
C PRO A 229 19.66 3.32 10.50
N LEU A 230 19.98 4.02 11.59
CA LEU A 230 19.23 5.21 12.00
C LEU A 230 19.32 6.33 10.97
N GLY A 231 20.42 6.48 10.22
CA GLY A 231 20.58 7.45 9.15
C GLY A 231 19.66 7.16 7.96
N PHE A 232 19.57 5.90 7.52
CA PHE A 232 18.63 5.51 6.45
C PHE A 232 17.17 5.65 6.84
N PHE A 233 16.89 5.43 8.11
CA PHE A 233 15.53 5.55 8.62
C PHE A 233 15.28 6.89 9.29
N ALA A 234 16.22 7.84 9.25
CA ALA A 234 16.14 9.09 10.01
C ALA A 234 14.89 9.89 9.65
N LEU A 235 14.63 10.09 8.36
CA LEU A 235 13.44 10.79 7.89
C LEU A 235 12.15 10.04 8.27
N PRO A 236 11.98 8.74 7.93
CA PRO A 236 10.78 8.02 8.36
C PRO A 236 10.61 7.94 9.88
N ILE A 237 11.69 7.75 10.65
CA ILE A 237 11.67 7.67 12.12
C ILE A 237 11.27 9.02 12.72
N THR A 238 11.87 10.12 12.27
CA THR A 238 11.51 11.45 12.78
C THR A 238 10.06 11.78 12.46
N GLU A 239 9.59 11.50 11.25
CA GLU A 239 8.22 11.79 10.85
C GLU A 239 7.19 10.88 11.53
N THR A 240 7.50 9.59 11.73
CA THR A 240 6.63 8.67 12.51
C THR A 240 6.62 9.04 13.99
N SER A 241 7.76 9.43 14.57
CA SER A 241 7.85 9.93 15.94
C SER A 241 7.02 11.19 16.14
N MET A 242 7.08 12.13 15.18
CA MET A 242 6.20 13.31 15.17
C MET A 242 4.72 12.92 15.06
N GLY A 243 4.39 11.90 14.28
CA GLY A 243 3.03 11.35 14.20
C GLY A 243 2.52 10.81 15.54
N VAL A 244 3.36 10.03 16.25
CA VAL A 244 3.05 9.49 17.58
C VAL A 244 2.88 10.61 18.61
N ILE A 245 3.81 11.58 18.64
CA ILE A 245 3.73 12.75 19.54
C ILE A 245 2.47 13.58 19.22
N SER A 246 2.19 13.80 17.93
CA SER A 246 0.98 14.50 17.50
C SER A 246 -0.29 13.75 17.88
N ALA A 247 -0.30 12.42 17.88
CA ALA A 247 -1.45 11.63 18.31
C ALA A 247 -1.67 11.68 19.82
N ALA A 248 -0.60 11.81 20.60
CA ALA A 248 -0.69 11.93 22.05
C ALA A 248 -1.08 13.35 22.52
N VAL A 249 -0.62 14.39 21.81
CA VAL A 249 -0.73 15.79 22.28
C VAL A 249 -1.81 16.59 21.56
N SER A 250 -2.13 16.26 20.30
CA SER A 250 -3.02 17.06 19.46
C SER A 250 -4.41 16.41 19.31
N ARG A 251 -5.46 17.24 19.36
CA ARG A 251 -6.84 16.84 19.05
C ARG A 251 -7.05 16.48 17.55
N ARG A 252 -6.08 16.76 16.68
CA ARG A 252 -6.09 16.49 15.23
C ARG A 252 -4.69 16.00 14.78
N PRO A 253 -4.41 14.70 14.83
CA PRO A 253 -3.05 14.22 14.60
C PRO A 253 -2.65 14.35 13.13
N THR A 254 -1.44 14.87 12.87
CA THR A 254 -0.86 14.90 11.53
C THR A 254 -0.43 13.49 11.11
N GLY A 255 -0.87 13.03 9.94
CA GLY A 255 -0.55 11.67 9.45
C GLY A 255 0.89 11.48 9.00
N ASN A 256 1.29 10.21 8.87
CA ASN A 256 2.65 9.77 8.58
C ASN A 256 3.27 10.36 7.30
N ILE A 257 4.59 10.58 7.39
CA ILE A 257 5.59 10.99 6.41
C ILE A 257 5.23 12.27 5.62
N ILE A 258 5.59 13.41 6.22
CA ILE A 258 5.29 14.77 5.74
C ILE A 258 5.96 15.01 4.39
N LEU A 259 7.21 14.58 4.19
CA LEU A 259 7.97 14.80 2.97
C LEU A 259 7.33 14.12 1.76
N TYR A 260 7.03 12.82 1.85
CA TYR A 260 6.33 12.09 0.80
C TYR A 260 5.00 12.77 0.45
N ARG A 261 4.19 13.11 1.47
CA ARG A 261 2.92 13.79 1.25
C ARG A 261 3.10 15.14 0.56
N LYS A 262 4.10 15.92 0.96
CA LYS A 262 4.44 17.22 0.37
C LYS A 262 4.84 17.09 -1.10
N LEU A 263 5.60 16.06 -1.46
CA LEU A 263 5.95 15.74 -2.84
C LEU A 263 4.68 15.39 -3.65
N ILE A 264 3.82 14.52 -3.13
CA ILE A 264 2.54 14.21 -3.80
C ILE A 264 1.68 15.47 -3.99
N THR A 265 1.59 16.34 -2.98
CA THR A 265 0.81 17.60 -3.08
C THR A 265 1.42 18.61 -4.06
N ARG A 266 2.72 18.53 -4.33
CA ARG A 266 3.40 19.36 -5.35
C ARG A 266 3.28 18.78 -6.76
N GLY A 267 2.50 17.71 -6.95
CA GLY A 267 2.24 17.12 -8.26
C GLY A 267 3.21 16.00 -8.66
N PHE A 268 4.13 15.58 -7.80
CA PHE A 268 5.00 14.44 -8.09
C PHE A 268 4.19 13.13 -8.12
N THR A 269 4.52 12.25 -9.06
CA THR A 269 3.91 10.91 -9.14
C THR A 269 4.43 10.03 -7.99
N HIS A 270 3.65 9.03 -7.59
CA HIS A 270 3.98 8.14 -6.47
C HIS A 270 5.36 7.49 -6.58
N PRO A 271 5.77 6.90 -7.73
CA PRO A 271 7.10 6.31 -7.86
C PRO A 271 8.21 7.35 -7.67
N VAL A 272 8.07 8.52 -8.28
CA VAL A 272 9.06 9.60 -8.18
C VAL A 272 9.17 10.08 -6.73
N ALA A 273 8.05 10.27 -6.04
CA ALA A 273 8.04 10.69 -4.65
C ALA A 273 8.76 9.67 -3.74
N ILE A 274 8.53 8.37 -3.93
CA ILE A 274 9.22 7.33 -3.16
C ILE A 274 10.71 7.33 -3.46
N TYR A 275 11.12 7.37 -4.73
CA TYR A 275 12.54 7.40 -5.09
C TYR A 275 13.27 8.59 -4.49
N LEU A 276 12.65 9.78 -4.47
CA LEU A 276 13.23 10.96 -3.84
C LEU A 276 13.39 10.80 -2.32
N VAL A 277 12.39 10.23 -1.64
CA VAL A 277 12.48 9.96 -0.19
C VAL A 277 13.59 8.96 0.10
N VAL A 278 13.67 7.86 -0.67
CA VAL A 278 14.72 6.84 -0.54
C VAL A 278 16.10 7.43 -0.83
N ALA A 279 16.22 8.28 -1.84
CA ALA A 279 17.47 8.97 -2.17
C ALA A 279 17.92 9.91 -1.05
N ALA A 280 17.00 10.69 -0.46
CA ALA A 280 17.31 11.55 0.68
C ALA A 280 17.77 10.74 1.90
N CYS A 281 17.12 9.61 2.17
CA CYS A 281 17.51 8.67 3.22
C CYS A 281 18.89 8.05 2.97
N ALA A 282 19.16 7.62 1.73
CA ALA A 282 20.44 7.06 1.32
C ALA A 282 21.57 8.09 1.46
N LEU A 283 21.34 9.34 1.04
CA LEU A 283 22.30 10.44 1.20
C LEU A 283 22.61 10.73 2.67
N MET A 284 21.60 10.73 3.54
CA MET A 284 21.82 10.85 4.99
C MET A 284 22.66 9.70 5.54
N GLY A 285 22.37 8.46 5.15
CA GLY A 285 23.19 7.31 5.55
C GLY A 285 24.61 7.37 5.01
N CYS A 286 24.82 7.80 3.76
CA CYS A 286 26.16 8.06 3.21
C CYS A 286 26.90 9.14 3.98
N LEU A 287 26.22 10.23 4.38
CA LEU A 287 26.81 11.32 5.15
C LEU A 287 27.24 10.86 6.55
N VAL A 288 26.40 10.07 7.24
CA VAL A 288 26.76 9.43 8.52
C VAL A 288 27.97 8.50 8.33
N SER A 289 28.01 7.75 7.23
CA SER A 289 29.10 6.83 6.92
C SER A 289 30.41 7.56 6.57
N ALA A 290 30.34 8.70 5.89
CA ALA A 290 31.49 9.52 5.48
C ALA A 290 32.28 10.04 6.67
N LEU A 291 31.61 10.27 7.81
CA LEU A 291 32.23 10.73 9.04
C LEU A 291 32.99 9.61 9.77
N GLN A 292 32.88 8.36 9.32
CA GLN A 292 33.28 7.18 10.08
C GLN A 292 34.16 6.18 9.29
N LEU A 293 33.99 6.13 7.96
CA LEU A 293 34.72 5.23 7.08
C LEU A 293 35.94 5.94 6.48
N GLY A 294 37.00 5.18 6.17
CA GLY A 294 38.11 5.68 5.36
C GLY A 294 37.66 6.08 3.95
N LEU A 295 38.42 6.97 3.29
CA LEU A 295 38.08 7.49 1.95
C LEU A 295 37.78 6.37 0.94
N GLY A 296 38.55 5.28 0.94
CA GLY A 296 38.32 4.12 0.05
C GLY A 296 36.97 3.44 0.28
N ASP A 297 36.66 3.09 1.52
CA ASP A 297 35.40 2.43 1.89
C ASP A 297 34.19 3.34 1.65
N PHE A 298 34.35 4.65 1.83
CA PHE A 298 33.32 5.63 1.50
C PHE A 298 32.99 5.64 -0.01
N PHE A 299 34.01 5.63 -0.89
CA PHE A 299 33.76 5.57 -2.34
C PHE A 299 33.15 4.23 -2.78
N CYS A 300 33.55 3.11 -2.17
CA CYS A 300 32.90 1.82 -2.39
C CYS A 300 31.42 1.84 -2.00
N LEU A 301 31.09 2.44 -0.86
CA LEU A 301 29.72 2.62 -0.39
C LEU A 301 28.90 3.49 -1.36
N LEU A 302 29.46 4.63 -1.79
CA LEU A 302 28.80 5.53 -2.74
C LEU A 302 28.54 4.86 -4.09
N ALA A 303 29.52 4.11 -4.60
CA ALA A 303 29.39 3.33 -5.84
C ALA A 303 28.32 2.23 -5.71
N ALA A 304 28.24 1.54 -4.57
CA ALA A 304 27.21 0.54 -4.32
C ALA A 304 25.79 1.16 -4.30
N VAL A 305 25.62 2.32 -3.67
CA VAL A 305 24.35 3.07 -3.69
C VAL A 305 23.98 3.46 -5.11
N ALA A 306 24.90 4.10 -5.84
CA ALA A 306 24.69 4.49 -7.23
C ALA A 306 24.35 3.27 -8.12
N GLY A 307 25.01 2.13 -7.90
CA GLY A 307 24.73 0.86 -8.58
C GLY A 307 23.33 0.32 -8.30
N VAL A 308 22.87 0.32 -7.04
CA VAL A 308 21.50 -0.10 -6.68
C VAL A 308 20.46 0.82 -7.31
N PHE A 309 20.64 2.15 -7.24
CA PHE A 309 19.76 3.09 -7.93
C PHE A 309 19.78 2.90 -9.45
N GLY A 310 20.95 2.63 -10.03
CA GLY A 310 21.12 2.33 -11.45
C GLY A 310 20.39 1.06 -11.87
N VAL A 311 20.54 -0.05 -11.14
CA VAL A 311 19.83 -1.32 -11.42
C VAL A 311 18.32 -1.14 -11.29
N ILE A 312 17.86 -0.47 -10.24
CA ILE A 312 16.44 -0.17 -10.04
C ILE A 312 15.91 0.71 -11.18
N TRP A 313 16.68 1.72 -11.61
CA TRP A 313 16.33 2.60 -12.73
C TRP A 313 16.32 1.89 -14.08
N VAL A 314 17.30 1.03 -14.36
CA VAL A 314 17.35 0.20 -15.57
C VAL A 314 16.19 -0.79 -15.58
N PHE A 315 15.89 -1.44 -14.45
CA PHE A 315 14.76 -2.37 -14.37
C PHE A 315 13.42 -1.65 -14.48
N TYR A 316 13.31 -0.46 -13.87
CA TYR A 316 12.16 0.43 -14.03
C TYR A 316 11.98 0.82 -15.50
N THR A 317 13.01 1.34 -16.16
CA THR A 317 12.94 1.78 -17.56
C THR A 317 12.73 0.62 -18.54
N PHE A 318 13.42 -0.51 -18.36
CA PHE A 318 13.28 -1.71 -19.18
C PHE A 318 11.87 -2.30 -19.06
N LYS A 319 11.35 -2.44 -17.84
CA LYS A 319 10.00 -2.95 -17.63
C LYS A 319 8.93 -1.91 -17.99
N TYR A 320 9.16 -0.62 -17.80
CA TYR A 320 8.28 0.47 -18.25
C TYR A 320 8.14 0.47 -19.78
N LYS A 321 9.28 0.35 -20.48
CA LYS A 321 9.36 0.24 -21.94
C LYS A 321 8.72 -1.06 -22.46
N ASN A 322 8.91 -2.19 -21.77
CA ASN A 322 8.23 -3.47 -22.09
C ASN A 322 6.77 -3.54 -21.65
N SER A 323 6.31 -2.69 -20.72
CA SER A 323 4.90 -2.67 -20.27
C SER A 323 4.01 -1.83 -21.18
N GLY A 324 4.53 -1.27 -22.29
CA GLY A 324 3.73 -0.47 -23.22
C GLY A 324 3.03 0.72 -22.56
N MET A 325 3.52 1.20 -21.41
CA MET A 325 2.98 2.37 -20.72
C MET A 325 3.69 3.61 -21.26
N ASN A 326 3.31 4.05 -22.45
CA ASN A 326 3.49 5.45 -22.83
C ASN A 326 2.73 6.33 -21.81
N ASP A 327 3.18 7.56 -21.56
CA ASP A 327 2.50 8.50 -20.63
C ASP A 327 1.01 8.75 -20.96
N GLY A 328 0.55 8.38 -22.18
CA GLY A 328 -0.87 8.30 -22.56
C GLY A 328 -1.68 7.17 -21.91
N ASN A 329 -1.04 6.26 -21.16
CA ASN A 329 -1.63 5.04 -20.60
C ASN A 329 -2.01 5.16 -19.10
N ARG A 330 -2.11 6.40 -18.58
CA ARG A 330 -2.53 6.66 -17.18
C ARG A 330 -4.02 6.39 -16.92
N LYS A 331 -4.83 6.33 -17.98
CA LYS A 331 -6.26 6.02 -17.89
C LYS A 331 -6.69 4.97 -18.93
N PRO A 332 -6.63 3.66 -18.62
CA PRO A 332 -7.24 2.61 -19.43
C PRO A 332 -8.66 2.99 -19.80
N GLY A 333 -9.02 2.78 -21.07
CA GLY A 333 -10.28 3.27 -21.62
C GLY A 333 -11.08 2.17 -22.30
N LEU A 334 -12.40 2.22 -22.14
CA LEU A 334 -13.32 1.46 -22.98
C LEU A 334 -14.53 2.33 -23.32
N TRP A 335 -14.77 2.55 -24.61
CA TRP A 335 -15.93 3.28 -25.15
C TRP A 335 -16.09 4.68 -24.57
N GLY A 336 -15.01 5.45 -24.54
CA GLY A 336 -14.99 6.80 -23.96
C GLY A 336 -15.03 6.87 -22.43
N VAL A 337 -15.12 5.73 -21.72
CA VAL A 337 -14.93 5.66 -20.26
C VAL A 337 -13.46 5.41 -19.97
N ARG A 338 -12.74 6.47 -19.58
CA ARG A 338 -11.33 6.40 -19.17
C ARG A 338 -11.24 6.27 -17.65
N VAL A 339 -10.88 5.08 -17.16
CA VAL A 339 -10.75 4.80 -15.72
C VAL A 339 -9.38 5.20 -15.20
N ASP A 340 -9.31 5.75 -13.99
CA ASP A 340 -8.04 6.10 -13.34
C ASP A 340 -7.35 4.84 -12.83
N ASN A 341 -6.13 4.58 -13.32
CA ASN A 341 -5.33 3.43 -12.94
C ASN A 341 -4.53 3.70 -11.66
N ILE A 342 -5.23 3.81 -10.52
CA ILE A 342 -4.69 4.25 -9.24
C ILE A 342 -5.06 3.28 -8.11
N SER A 343 -4.37 3.40 -6.95
CA SER A 343 -4.78 2.70 -5.73
C SER A 343 -5.89 3.43 -4.98
N LEU A 344 -6.61 2.69 -4.14
CA LEU A 344 -7.57 3.21 -3.17
C LEU A 344 -6.95 4.32 -2.31
N ASN A 345 -5.74 4.10 -1.79
CA ASN A 345 -5.05 5.08 -0.95
C ASN A 345 -4.73 6.39 -1.71
N TYR A 346 -4.39 6.29 -3.00
CA TYR A 346 -4.17 7.47 -3.83
C TYR A 346 -5.48 8.24 -4.06
N ALA A 347 -6.57 7.54 -4.38
CA ALA A 347 -7.89 8.15 -4.53
C ALA A 347 -8.34 8.90 -3.26
N LEU A 348 -8.17 8.29 -2.08
CA LEU A 348 -8.47 8.93 -0.78
C LEU A 348 -7.58 10.16 -0.52
N SER A 349 -6.30 10.08 -0.87
CA SER A 349 -5.35 11.20 -0.73
C SER A 349 -5.70 12.36 -1.65
N ARG A 350 -6.20 12.07 -2.85
CA ARG A 350 -6.69 13.07 -3.80
C ARG A 350 -7.93 13.78 -3.26
N VAL A 351 -8.90 13.04 -2.73
CA VAL A 351 -10.07 13.62 -2.05
C VAL A 351 -9.66 14.53 -0.89
N GLN A 352 -8.72 14.08 -0.07
CA GLN A 352 -8.18 14.90 1.01
C GLN A 352 -7.58 16.21 0.50
N HIS A 353 -6.86 16.18 -0.61
CA HIS A 353 -6.27 17.38 -1.21
C HIS A 353 -7.34 18.36 -1.66
N TRP A 354 -8.40 17.88 -2.32
CA TRP A 354 -9.52 18.70 -2.75
C TRP A 354 -10.22 19.38 -1.57
N ILE A 355 -10.53 18.63 -0.50
CA ILE A 355 -11.20 19.16 0.69
C ILE A 355 -10.33 20.17 1.45
N LYS A 356 -9.01 19.95 1.53
CA LYS A 356 -8.12 20.80 2.33
C LYS A 356 -7.60 22.03 1.60
N ASN A 357 -7.30 21.92 0.31
CA ASN A 357 -6.53 22.95 -0.40
C ASN A 357 -7.29 23.65 -1.52
N GLU A 358 -8.11 22.92 -2.29
CA GLU A 358 -8.78 23.50 -3.46
C GLU A 358 -10.16 24.06 -3.12
N ARG A 359 -10.96 23.32 -2.33
CA ARG A 359 -12.34 23.68 -1.95
C ARG A 359 -13.27 23.94 -3.16
N THR A 360 -12.92 23.42 -4.34
CA THR A 360 -13.76 23.42 -5.55
C THR A 360 -14.53 22.10 -5.68
N PRO A 361 -15.70 22.09 -6.34
CA PRO A 361 -16.50 20.88 -6.47
C PRO A 361 -15.87 19.88 -7.46
N HIS A 362 -15.76 18.62 -7.04
CA HIS A 362 -15.23 17.51 -7.83
C HIS A 362 -16.22 16.34 -7.84
N ILE A 363 -16.42 15.75 -9.02
CA ILE A 363 -17.28 14.57 -9.20
C ILE A 363 -16.43 13.31 -9.28
N ILE A 364 -16.83 12.27 -8.56
CA ILE A 364 -16.25 10.93 -8.64
C ILE A 364 -17.30 9.97 -9.20
N VAL A 365 -16.92 9.19 -10.21
CA VAL A 365 -17.77 8.17 -10.84
C VAL A 365 -17.16 6.79 -10.66
N THR A 366 -17.99 5.79 -10.41
CA THR A 366 -17.57 4.39 -10.27
C THR A 366 -18.18 3.52 -11.38
N PRO A 367 -17.71 3.60 -12.64
CA PRO A 367 -18.33 2.88 -13.74
C PRO A 367 -18.13 1.36 -13.62
N ASP A 368 -19.21 0.63 -13.91
CA ASP A 368 -19.21 -0.82 -14.15
C ASP A 368 -19.31 -1.14 -15.67
N ALA A 369 -19.40 -2.43 -16.01
CA ALA A 369 -19.54 -2.86 -17.41
C ALA A 369 -20.79 -2.26 -18.10
N LEU A 370 -21.91 -2.12 -17.38
CA LEU A 370 -23.14 -1.58 -17.96
C LEU A 370 -23.09 -0.06 -18.11
N ALA A 371 -22.38 0.63 -17.22
CA ALA A 371 -22.06 2.04 -17.34
C ALA A 371 -21.17 2.30 -18.56
N ALA A 372 -20.15 1.46 -18.79
CA ALA A 372 -19.35 1.51 -20.01
C ALA A 372 -20.19 1.20 -21.26
N LEU A 373 -21.09 0.21 -21.22
CA LEU A 373 -21.98 -0.03 -22.36
C LEU A 373 -22.89 1.18 -22.66
N ARG A 374 -23.45 1.82 -21.62
CA ARG A 374 -24.30 3.01 -21.74
C ARG A 374 -23.55 4.16 -22.40
N SER A 375 -22.28 4.35 -22.07
CA SER A 375 -21.48 5.43 -22.62
C SER A 375 -21.48 5.41 -24.15
N ARG A 376 -21.60 4.25 -24.81
CA ARG A 376 -21.68 4.16 -26.28
C ARG A 376 -22.86 4.93 -26.88
N THR A 377 -24.01 4.92 -26.20
CA THR A 377 -25.26 5.51 -26.72
C THR A 377 -25.62 6.83 -26.06
N ASP A 378 -25.01 7.14 -24.92
CA ASP A 378 -25.39 8.24 -24.05
C ASP A 378 -24.25 9.29 -24.00
N ALA A 379 -24.34 10.30 -24.87
CA ALA A 379 -23.28 11.30 -25.06
C ALA A 379 -23.09 12.19 -23.82
N ASP A 380 -24.17 12.52 -23.11
CA ASP A 380 -24.13 13.32 -21.88
C ASP A 380 -23.46 12.54 -20.76
N TYR A 381 -23.83 11.27 -20.58
CA TYR A 381 -23.15 10.40 -19.61
C TYR A 381 -21.65 10.29 -19.92
N ARG A 382 -21.26 10.07 -21.19
CA ARG A 382 -19.84 10.07 -21.60
C ARG A 382 -19.12 11.34 -21.21
N ARG A 383 -19.74 12.50 -21.48
CA ARG A 383 -19.15 13.81 -21.20
C ARG A 383 -18.88 13.97 -19.71
N ILE A 384 -19.83 13.60 -18.86
CA ILE A 384 -19.69 13.68 -17.40
C ILE A 384 -18.60 12.75 -16.91
N VAL A 385 -18.60 11.48 -17.34
CA VAL A 385 -17.54 10.53 -16.95
C VAL A 385 -16.16 11.00 -17.38
N ARG A 386 -16.03 11.57 -18.59
CA ARG A 386 -14.76 12.10 -19.09
C ARG A 386 -14.26 13.32 -18.29
N ASN A 387 -15.17 14.14 -17.79
CA ASN A 387 -14.86 15.36 -17.05
C ASN A 387 -14.81 15.14 -15.52
N ALA A 388 -15.13 13.94 -15.04
CA ALA A 388 -15.06 13.62 -13.62
C ALA A 388 -13.64 13.76 -13.08
N GLY A 389 -13.51 14.26 -11.85
CA GLY A 389 -12.22 14.42 -11.18
C GLY A 389 -11.53 13.08 -10.91
N LEU A 390 -12.32 12.02 -10.64
CA LEU A 390 -11.85 10.64 -10.57
C LEU A 390 -12.88 9.67 -11.17
N VAL A 391 -12.39 8.70 -11.93
CA VAL A 391 -13.17 7.60 -12.52
C VAL A 391 -12.64 6.27 -11.96
N LEU A 392 -13.29 5.74 -10.94
CA LEU A 392 -12.83 4.58 -10.18
C LEU A 392 -13.39 3.27 -10.76
N PRO A 393 -12.56 2.30 -11.18
CA PRO A 393 -13.05 1.09 -11.83
C PRO A 393 -13.82 0.19 -10.84
N ASP A 394 -15.11 -0.04 -11.13
CA ASP A 394 -15.96 -0.97 -10.41
C ASP A 394 -16.41 -2.14 -11.32
N GLY A 395 -16.77 -3.26 -10.70
CA GLY A 395 -17.34 -4.42 -11.36
C GLY A 395 -16.32 -5.30 -12.09
N ALA A 396 -16.45 -6.61 -11.91
CA ALA A 396 -15.55 -7.58 -12.53
C ALA A 396 -15.57 -7.55 -14.07
N GLY A 397 -16.70 -7.18 -14.69
CA GLY A 397 -16.86 -7.16 -16.14
C GLY A 397 -15.98 -6.12 -16.84
N LEU A 398 -15.98 -4.87 -16.38
CA LEU A 398 -15.16 -3.80 -16.96
C LEU A 398 -13.67 -4.09 -16.75
N ILE A 399 -13.32 -4.59 -15.57
CA ILE A 399 -11.94 -4.93 -15.21
C ILE A 399 -11.42 -6.10 -16.05
N GLY A 400 -12.25 -7.13 -16.24
CA GLY A 400 -11.95 -8.24 -17.13
C GLY A 400 -11.74 -7.78 -18.56
N ALA A 401 -12.61 -6.89 -19.06
CA ALA A 401 -12.49 -6.32 -20.41
C ALA A 401 -11.18 -5.53 -20.59
N LEU A 402 -10.84 -4.61 -19.67
CA LEU A 402 -9.59 -3.85 -19.72
C LEU A 402 -8.35 -4.75 -19.66
N LYS A 403 -8.40 -5.81 -18.84
CA LYS A 403 -7.33 -6.82 -18.78
C LYS A 403 -7.16 -7.58 -20.10
N LEU A 404 -8.27 -7.98 -20.73
CA LEU A 404 -8.26 -8.65 -22.03
C LEU A 404 -7.82 -7.71 -23.16
N ALA A 405 -8.12 -6.41 -23.06
CA ALA A 405 -7.66 -5.36 -23.95
C ALA A 405 -6.18 -4.99 -23.76
N GLY A 406 -5.43 -5.68 -22.89
CA GLY A 406 -4.02 -5.43 -22.67
C GLY A 406 -3.70 -4.21 -21.79
N THR A 407 -4.71 -3.58 -21.19
CA THR A 407 -4.57 -2.41 -20.30
C THR A 407 -5.06 -2.73 -18.87
N PRO A 408 -4.40 -3.66 -18.16
CA PRO A 408 -4.84 -4.07 -16.83
C PRO A 408 -4.77 -2.89 -15.83
N ILE A 409 -5.81 -2.79 -15.01
CA ILE A 409 -5.85 -1.83 -13.91
C ILE A 409 -5.12 -2.37 -12.67
N GLN A 410 -4.64 -1.45 -11.84
CA GLN A 410 -3.87 -1.70 -10.63
C GLN A 410 -4.74 -2.30 -9.55
N GLU A 411 -5.88 -1.68 -9.28
CA GLU A 411 -6.76 -2.02 -8.16
C GLU A 411 -8.23 -1.82 -8.56
N ARG A 412 -9.07 -2.80 -8.22
CA ARG A 412 -10.53 -2.65 -8.27
C ARG A 412 -10.95 -1.78 -7.09
N ILE A 413 -11.72 -0.72 -7.33
CA ILE A 413 -12.17 0.19 -6.28
C ILE A 413 -13.71 0.25 -6.32
N PRO A 414 -14.41 -0.68 -5.63
CA PRO A 414 -15.87 -0.68 -5.59
C PRO A 414 -16.43 0.56 -4.89
N GLY A 415 -17.53 1.12 -5.39
CA GLY A 415 -18.11 2.34 -4.81
C GLY A 415 -18.50 2.19 -3.33
N VAL A 416 -18.97 1.01 -2.92
CA VAL A 416 -19.29 0.70 -1.51
C VAL A 416 -18.05 0.73 -0.62
N GLU A 417 -16.94 0.16 -1.07
CA GLU A 417 -15.69 0.16 -0.28
C GLU A 417 -15.10 1.55 -0.20
N PHE A 418 -15.13 2.29 -1.31
CA PHE A 418 -14.63 3.66 -1.34
C PHE A 418 -15.44 4.57 -0.40
N ALA A 419 -16.76 4.43 -0.37
CA ALA A 419 -17.63 5.16 0.56
C ALA A 419 -17.31 4.86 2.03
N GLU A 420 -17.11 3.58 2.40
CA GLU A 420 -16.72 3.20 3.76
C GLU A 420 -15.36 3.78 4.16
N HIS A 421 -14.37 3.75 3.26
CA HIS A 421 -13.04 4.32 3.54
C HIS A 421 -13.07 5.85 3.62
N LEU A 422 -13.88 6.51 2.81
CA LEU A 422 -14.12 7.94 2.92
C LEU A 422 -14.77 8.30 4.26
N CYS A 423 -15.78 7.55 4.72
CA CYS A 423 -16.39 7.78 6.03
C CYS A 423 -15.40 7.57 7.17
N LYS A 424 -14.58 6.51 7.12
CA LYS A 424 -13.50 6.30 8.08
C LYS A 424 -12.53 7.48 8.12
N ARG A 425 -12.16 8.03 6.94
CA ARG A 425 -11.27 9.19 6.84
C ARG A 425 -11.94 10.47 7.32
N ALA A 426 -13.23 10.65 7.00
CA ALA A 426 -14.03 11.78 7.44
C ALA A 426 -14.15 11.84 8.96
N ALA A 427 -14.36 10.71 9.63
CA ALA A 427 -14.37 10.62 11.09
C ALA A 427 -13.05 11.08 11.71
N TYR A 428 -11.91 10.73 11.08
CA TYR A 428 -10.59 11.13 11.54
C TYR A 428 -10.26 12.60 11.27
N GLU A 429 -10.62 13.10 10.08
CA GLU A 429 -10.29 14.46 9.63
C GLU A 429 -11.34 15.52 10.03
N GLY A 430 -12.48 15.09 10.58
CA GLY A 430 -13.60 15.95 10.95
C GLY A 430 -14.41 16.47 9.77
N TRP A 431 -14.46 15.72 8.65
CA TRP A 431 -15.26 16.09 7.48
C TRP A 431 -16.73 15.74 7.67
N ARG A 432 -17.59 16.57 7.07
CA ARG A 432 -19.04 16.40 7.13
C ARG A 432 -19.54 15.65 5.91
N VAL A 433 -20.33 14.61 6.14
CA VAL A 433 -20.90 13.74 5.11
C VAL A 433 -22.39 14.01 4.97
N TRP A 434 -22.88 14.02 3.74
CA TRP A 434 -24.32 14.07 3.42
C TRP A 434 -24.71 12.94 2.49
N ILE A 435 -25.89 12.36 2.66
CA ILE A 435 -26.36 11.18 1.90
C ILE A 435 -27.68 11.50 1.19
N LEU A 436 -27.64 11.53 -0.14
CA LEU A 436 -28.80 11.68 -1.03
C LEU A 436 -29.14 10.35 -1.69
N GLY A 437 -30.41 9.94 -1.69
CA GLY A 437 -30.91 8.83 -2.48
C GLY A 437 -31.22 7.56 -1.69
N GLY A 438 -31.52 6.48 -2.42
CA GLY A 438 -32.08 5.26 -1.85
C GLY A 438 -33.59 5.35 -1.58
N ARG A 439 -34.18 4.27 -1.07
CA ARG A 439 -35.58 4.25 -0.60
C ARG A 439 -35.73 5.05 0.69
N PRO A 440 -36.95 5.52 1.02
CA PRO A 440 -37.22 6.13 2.32
C PRO A 440 -36.68 5.27 3.47
N GLY A 441 -35.89 5.87 4.37
CA GLY A 441 -35.26 5.22 5.51
C GLY A 441 -33.88 4.59 5.25
N VAL A 442 -33.46 4.40 3.98
CA VAL A 442 -32.16 3.79 3.66
C VAL A 442 -31.01 4.71 4.03
N ALA A 443 -31.10 5.99 3.68
CA ALA A 443 -30.05 6.96 3.95
C ALA A 443 -29.86 7.17 5.46
N GLU A 444 -30.95 7.24 6.21
CA GLU A 444 -30.98 7.37 7.66
C GLU A 444 -30.37 6.13 8.35
N ALA A 445 -30.75 4.93 7.92
CA ALA A 445 -30.21 3.68 8.47
C ALA A 445 -28.71 3.53 8.14
N ALA A 446 -28.28 3.91 6.94
CA ALA A 446 -26.86 3.93 6.57
C ALA A 446 -26.08 4.94 7.42
N ALA A 447 -26.61 6.14 7.63
CA ALA A 447 -26.01 7.15 8.49
C ALA A 447 -25.82 6.65 9.93
N ALA A 448 -26.84 6.01 10.51
CA ALA A 448 -26.76 5.43 11.85
C ALA A 448 -25.64 4.37 11.95
N LYS A 449 -25.62 3.41 11.03
CA LYS A 449 -24.59 2.35 11.01
C LYS A 449 -23.18 2.88 10.77
N LEU A 450 -23.01 3.88 9.91
CA LEU A 450 -21.70 4.49 9.67
C LEU A 450 -21.21 5.25 10.90
N THR A 451 -22.09 5.93 11.61
CA THR A 451 -21.76 6.69 12.83
C THR A 451 -21.41 5.74 13.99
N GLU A 452 -22.13 4.63 14.12
CA GLU A 452 -21.79 3.55 15.06
C GLU A 452 -20.43 2.93 14.75
N LYS A 453 -20.18 2.61 13.47
CA LYS A 453 -18.95 1.96 13.01
C LYS A 453 -17.72 2.88 13.10
N TYR A 454 -17.90 4.19 12.91
CA TYR A 454 -16.82 5.18 12.91
C TYR A 454 -17.12 6.31 13.91
N PRO A 455 -16.79 6.11 15.19
CA PRO A 455 -16.93 7.16 16.21
C PRO A 455 -16.22 8.45 15.77
N GLY A 456 -16.94 9.57 15.79
CA GLY A 456 -16.46 10.88 15.32
C GLY A 456 -16.89 11.26 13.90
N LEU A 457 -17.52 10.35 13.14
CA LEU A 457 -18.14 10.70 11.86
C LEU A 457 -19.29 11.69 12.06
N THR A 458 -19.28 12.79 11.32
CA THR A 458 -20.40 13.74 11.28
C THR A 458 -21.22 13.53 10.01
N VAL A 459 -22.39 12.91 10.13
CA VAL A 459 -23.39 12.90 9.06
C VAL A 459 -24.27 14.13 9.22
N ALA A 460 -24.10 15.11 8.33
CA ALA A 460 -24.71 16.44 8.42
C ALA A 460 -26.15 16.49 7.86
N GLY A 461 -26.59 15.41 7.19
CA GLY A 461 -27.97 15.23 6.78
C GLY A 461 -28.19 14.07 5.82
N THR A 462 -29.46 13.70 5.65
CA THR A 462 -29.92 12.65 4.76
C THR A 462 -31.19 13.08 4.03
N ARG A 463 -31.40 12.53 2.82
CA ARG A 463 -32.67 12.58 2.09
C ARG A 463 -32.75 11.39 1.16
N ASP A 464 -33.90 10.73 1.09
CA ASP A 464 -34.14 9.65 0.12
C ASP A 464 -34.23 10.17 -1.33
N GLY A 465 -34.33 9.24 -2.29
CA GLY A 465 -34.33 9.55 -3.72
C GLY A 465 -35.70 9.85 -4.34
N TYR A 466 -36.77 9.90 -3.55
CA TYR A 466 -38.16 10.04 -4.02
C TYR A 466 -38.65 11.48 -3.85
N PHE A 467 -37.89 12.43 -4.37
CA PHE A 467 -38.25 13.85 -4.43
C PHE A 467 -38.66 14.26 -5.84
N LYS A 468 -39.45 15.33 -5.95
CA LYS A 468 -39.80 15.96 -7.22
C LYS A 468 -38.79 17.04 -7.60
N ASP A 469 -38.76 17.43 -8.86
CA ASP A 469 -37.80 18.41 -9.38
C ASP A 469 -37.95 19.79 -8.70
N GLU A 470 -39.17 20.14 -8.25
CA GLU A 470 -39.43 21.40 -7.54
C GLU A 470 -38.79 21.44 -6.14
N GLU A 471 -38.47 20.27 -5.56
CA GLU A 471 -37.81 20.17 -4.25
C GLU A 471 -36.28 20.32 -4.34
N ILE A 472 -35.70 20.22 -5.54
CA ILE A 472 -34.24 20.24 -5.74
C ILE A 472 -33.59 21.51 -5.16
N PRO A 473 -34.11 22.74 -5.39
CA PRO A 473 -33.52 23.93 -4.81
C PRO A 473 -33.46 23.89 -3.28
N ALA A 474 -34.51 23.37 -2.64
CA ALA A 474 -34.56 23.22 -1.18
C ALA A 474 -33.56 22.15 -0.69
N ILE A 475 -33.40 21.05 -1.43
CA ILE A 475 -32.39 20.02 -1.13
C ILE A 475 -30.97 20.60 -1.21
N CYS A 476 -30.64 21.31 -2.30
CA CYS A 476 -29.35 21.96 -2.47
C CYS A 476 -29.06 22.96 -1.34
N ALA A 477 -30.05 23.77 -0.95
CA ALA A 477 -29.93 24.70 0.17
C ALA A 477 -29.62 23.98 1.50
N ARG A 478 -30.33 22.90 1.82
CA ARG A 478 -30.08 22.12 3.04
C ARG A 478 -28.69 21.49 3.07
N ILE A 479 -28.20 21.00 1.93
CA ILE A 479 -26.83 20.46 1.82
C ILE A 479 -25.81 21.58 2.09
N LYS A 480 -26.02 22.74 1.47
CA LYS A 480 -25.15 23.92 1.64
C LYS A 480 -25.11 24.42 3.08
N ASP A 481 -26.26 24.55 3.72
CA ASP A 481 -26.37 25.01 5.12
C ASP A 481 -25.71 24.06 6.10
N SER A 482 -25.73 22.75 5.79
CA SER A 482 -25.05 21.73 6.59
C SER A 482 -23.50 21.83 6.54
N ARG A 483 -22.97 22.54 5.53
CA ARG A 483 -21.55 22.63 5.18
C ARG A 483 -20.92 21.25 4.94
N ALA A 484 -21.64 20.38 4.22
CA ALA A 484 -21.12 19.06 3.86
C ALA A 484 -19.85 19.20 3.02
N ASP A 485 -18.80 18.44 3.34
CA ASP A 485 -17.60 18.35 2.52
C ASP A 485 -17.76 17.25 1.45
N ILE A 486 -18.45 16.15 1.81
CA ILE A 486 -18.66 14.96 0.99
C ILE A 486 -20.16 14.71 0.81
N LEU A 487 -20.60 14.55 -0.43
CA LEU A 487 -21.96 14.23 -0.82
C LEU A 487 -22.01 12.87 -1.54
N PHE A 488 -22.64 11.89 -0.90
CA PHE A 488 -22.96 10.59 -1.51
C PHE A 488 -24.30 10.69 -2.24
N VAL A 489 -24.34 10.37 -3.54
CA VAL A 489 -25.55 10.36 -4.35
C VAL A 489 -25.88 8.93 -4.80
N CYS A 490 -27.06 8.46 -4.40
CA CYS A 490 -27.52 7.08 -4.50
C CYS A 490 -28.79 6.97 -5.35
N LEU A 491 -28.87 7.74 -6.44
CA LEU A 491 -30.03 7.78 -7.36
C LEU A 491 -29.94 6.70 -8.46
N GLY A 492 -28.79 6.03 -8.54
CA GLY A 492 -28.49 5.02 -9.56
C GLY A 492 -28.02 5.63 -10.88
N VAL A 493 -27.21 4.86 -11.61
CA VAL A 493 -26.66 5.26 -12.91
C VAL A 493 -27.77 5.30 -13.98
N PRO A 494 -27.92 6.40 -14.75
CA PRO A 494 -27.06 7.59 -14.83
C PRO A 494 -27.58 8.81 -14.03
N LYS A 495 -28.73 8.67 -13.34
CA LYS A 495 -29.40 9.79 -12.67
C LYS A 495 -28.50 10.47 -11.64
N GLN A 496 -27.69 9.70 -10.92
CA GLN A 496 -26.75 10.23 -9.94
C GLN A 496 -25.65 11.09 -10.60
N GLU A 497 -25.13 10.68 -11.77
CA GLU A 497 -24.14 11.47 -12.51
C GLU A 497 -24.76 12.76 -13.07
N TYR A 498 -25.98 12.70 -13.61
CA TYR A 498 -26.70 13.89 -14.09
C TYR A 498 -27.02 14.88 -12.99
N TRP A 499 -27.47 14.37 -11.84
CA TRP A 499 -27.77 15.21 -10.69
C TRP A 499 -26.50 15.89 -10.17
N LEU A 500 -25.40 15.15 -10.06
CA LEU A 500 -24.11 15.70 -9.63
C LEU A 500 -23.59 16.77 -10.59
N GLU A 501 -23.56 16.50 -11.90
CA GLU A 501 -23.12 17.47 -12.91
C GLU A 501 -23.90 18.78 -12.82
N LYS A 502 -25.21 18.69 -12.61
CA LYS A 502 -26.08 19.87 -12.59
C LYS A 502 -26.03 20.64 -11.28
N HIS A 503 -25.89 19.97 -10.14
CA HIS A 503 -26.17 20.56 -8.83
C HIS A 503 -24.99 20.58 -7.86
N ILE A 504 -23.87 19.87 -8.09
CA ILE A 504 -22.79 19.76 -7.09
C ILE A 504 -22.27 21.14 -6.65
N ALA A 505 -22.13 22.08 -7.58
CA ALA A 505 -21.68 23.44 -7.29
C ALA A 505 -22.67 24.21 -6.39
N GLU A 506 -23.98 24.00 -6.57
CA GLU A 506 -25.03 24.66 -5.77
C GLU A 506 -25.05 24.16 -4.32
N THR A 507 -24.71 22.88 -4.11
CA THR A 507 -24.70 22.27 -2.78
C THR A 507 -23.57 22.76 -1.88
N GLY A 508 -22.51 23.37 -2.44
CA GLY A 508 -21.30 23.75 -1.71
C GLY A 508 -20.44 22.57 -1.24
N ALA A 509 -20.80 21.33 -1.56
CA ALA A 509 -19.97 20.17 -1.28
C ALA A 509 -18.72 20.15 -2.18
N VAL A 510 -17.59 19.75 -1.60
CA VAL A 510 -16.32 19.69 -2.33
C VAL A 510 -16.23 18.42 -3.16
N VAL A 511 -16.75 17.30 -2.64
CA VAL A 511 -16.70 16.01 -3.34
C VAL A 511 -18.10 15.41 -3.45
N GLY A 512 -18.56 15.23 -4.67
CA GLY A 512 -19.78 14.49 -4.99
C GLY A 512 -19.45 13.13 -5.59
N ILE A 513 -20.05 12.06 -5.08
CA ILE A 513 -19.80 10.71 -5.60
C ILE A 513 -21.10 9.94 -5.83
N GLY A 514 -21.22 9.37 -7.03
CA GLY A 514 -22.27 8.42 -7.35
C GLY A 514 -21.94 7.03 -6.81
N VAL A 515 -22.67 6.53 -5.82
CA VAL A 515 -22.40 5.20 -5.19
C VAL A 515 -23.54 4.20 -5.37
N GLY A 516 -24.61 4.58 -6.08
CA GLY A 516 -25.75 3.69 -6.36
C GLY A 516 -26.30 3.01 -5.10
N GLY A 517 -26.53 1.70 -5.17
CA GLY A 517 -27.03 0.90 -4.04
C GLY A 517 -26.00 0.57 -2.96
N ALA A 518 -24.94 1.38 -2.80
CA ALA A 518 -23.99 1.19 -1.70
C ALA A 518 -24.65 1.41 -0.33
N MET A 519 -25.54 2.40 -0.22
CA MET A 519 -26.23 2.71 1.04
C MET A 519 -27.23 1.62 1.43
N ASP A 520 -27.84 0.91 0.47
CA ASP A 520 -28.66 -0.27 0.76
C ASP A 520 -27.83 -1.40 1.41
N VAL A 521 -26.57 -1.57 0.99
CA VAL A 521 -25.65 -2.54 1.60
C VAL A 521 -25.19 -2.08 2.99
N ILE A 522 -24.84 -0.80 3.14
CA ILE A 522 -24.35 -0.24 4.40
C ILE A 522 -25.46 -0.21 5.46
N SER A 523 -26.68 0.19 5.08
CA SER A 523 -27.88 0.14 5.95
C SER A 523 -28.26 -1.29 6.36
N GLY A 524 -27.71 -2.31 5.70
CA GLY A 524 -28.00 -3.73 5.93
C GLY A 524 -29.33 -4.21 5.34
N ASN A 525 -30.00 -3.37 4.54
CA ASN A 525 -31.17 -3.79 3.76
C ASN A 525 -30.79 -4.81 2.69
N LEU A 526 -29.58 -4.71 2.14
CA LEU A 526 -28.99 -5.71 1.27
C LEU A 526 -27.77 -6.32 1.94
N THR A 527 -27.66 -7.64 1.84
CA THR A 527 -26.46 -8.35 2.27
C THR A 527 -25.39 -8.21 1.18
N ARG A 528 -24.16 -7.87 1.56
CA ARG A 528 -23.05 -7.87 0.61
C ARG A 528 -22.75 -9.30 0.16
N ALA A 529 -22.41 -9.49 -1.13
CA ALA A 529 -22.03 -10.80 -1.63
C ALA A 529 -20.91 -11.42 -0.80
N PRO A 530 -20.96 -12.72 -0.43
CA PRO A 530 -19.85 -13.36 0.23
C PRO A 530 -18.56 -13.21 -0.59
N LYS A 531 -17.40 -13.20 0.07
CA LYS A 531 -16.11 -12.97 -0.61
C LYS A 531 -15.86 -13.93 -1.78
N ALA A 532 -16.29 -15.19 -1.68
CA ALA A 532 -16.20 -16.16 -2.77
C ALA A 532 -16.90 -15.67 -4.05
N TRP A 533 -18.13 -15.17 -3.93
CA TRP A 533 -18.90 -14.61 -5.05
C TRP A 533 -18.25 -13.36 -5.63
N GLN A 534 -17.70 -12.49 -4.77
CA GLN A 534 -16.98 -11.29 -5.21
C GLN A 534 -15.73 -11.65 -6.02
N ARG A 535 -14.98 -12.68 -5.59
CA ARG A 535 -13.73 -13.12 -6.24
C ARG A 535 -13.95 -13.79 -7.59
N CYS A 536 -15.00 -14.62 -7.71
CA CYS A 536 -15.41 -15.18 -9.00
C CYS A 536 -16.07 -14.15 -9.92
N GLY A 537 -16.18 -12.87 -9.51
CA GLY A 537 -16.84 -11.83 -10.29
C GLY A 537 -18.35 -12.00 -10.41
N MET A 538 -18.95 -12.87 -9.59
CA MET A 538 -20.39 -13.19 -9.58
C MET A 538 -21.21 -12.32 -8.62
N GLU A 539 -20.64 -11.20 -8.15
CA GLU A 539 -21.34 -10.25 -7.28
C GLU A 539 -22.65 -9.74 -7.91
N TRP A 540 -22.69 -9.60 -9.23
CA TRP A 540 -23.91 -9.26 -9.97
C TRP A 540 -25.01 -10.32 -9.83
N LEU A 541 -24.66 -11.61 -9.85
CA LEU A 541 -25.60 -12.72 -9.74
C LEU A 541 -26.16 -12.79 -8.31
N TYR A 542 -25.30 -12.64 -7.30
CA TYR A 542 -25.75 -12.55 -5.91
C TYR A 542 -26.72 -11.37 -5.69
N ARG A 543 -26.52 -10.24 -6.37
CA ARG A 543 -27.46 -9.13 -6.34
C ARG A 543 -28.77 -9.42 -7.08
N VAL A 544 -28.78 -10.20 -8.17
CA VAL A 544 -30.05 -10.63 -8.81
C VAL A 544 -30.85 -11.53 -7.89
N ILE A 545 -30.18 -12.42 -7.15
CA ILE A 545 -30.86 -13.32 -6.20
C ILE A 545 -31.57 -12.49 -5.11
N GLN A 546 -30.93 -11.44 -4.58
CA GLN A 546 -31.55 -10.56 -3.59
C GLN A 546 -32.57 -9.59 -4.18
N GLU A 547 -32.35 -9.13 -5.41
CA GLU A 547 -33.22 -8.17 -6.10
C GLU A 547 -33.61 -8.72 -7.47
N PRO A 548 -34.63 -9.62 -7.55
CA PRO A 548 -34.98 -10.27 -8.81
C PRO A 548 -35.27 -9.28 -9.93
N SER A 549 -35.95 -8.16 -9.65
CA SER A 549 -36.27 -7.10 -10.62
C SER A 549 -35.06 -6.55 -11.40
N ARG A 550 -33.84 -6.73 -10.86
CA ARG A 550 -32.58 -6.30 -11.46
C ARG A 550 -32.17 -7.14 -12.68
N TRP A 551 -32.80 -8.30 -12.92
CA TRP A 551 -32.55 -9.16 -14.08
C TRP A 551 -32.66 -8.41 -15.41
N ARG A 552 -33.61 -7.46 -15.53
CA ARG A 552 -33.83 -6.64 -16.74
C ARG A 552 -32.62 -5.79 -17.09
N ARG A 553 -31.91 -5.28 -16.08
CA ARG A 553 -30.68 -4.49 -16.26
C ARG A 553 -29.52 -5.41 -16.67
N ILE A 554 -29.47 -6.61 -16.09
CA ILE A 554 -28.39 -7.58 -16.28
C ILE A 554 -28.50 -8.33 -17.61
N ALA A 555 -29.70 -8.43 -18.19
CA ALA A 555 -29.93 -8.93 -19.55
C ALA A 555 -29.16 -8.15 -20.64
N LYS A 556 -28.61 -6.96 -20.31
CA LYS A 556 -27.74 -6.17 -21.21
C LYS A 556 -26.25 -6.55 -21.11
N LEU A 557 -25.82 -7.36 -20.14
CA LEU A 557 -24.42 -7.82 -20.04
C LEU A 557 -23.96 -8.63 -21.26
N PRO A 558 -24.77 -9.52 -21.87
CA PRO A 558 -24.39 -10.18 -23.13
C PRO A 558 -24.08 -9.19 -24.25
N LEU A 559 -24.82 -8.07 -24.32
CA LEU A 559 -24.53 -7.00 -25.29
C LEU A 559 -23.18 -6.35 -25.02
N PHE A 560 -22.82 -6.12 -23.75
CA PHE A 560 -21.47 -5.65 -23.38
C PHE A 560 -20.39 -6.61 -23.90
N VAL A 561 -20.54 -7.91 -23.65
CA VAL A 561 -19.57 -8.92 -24.11
C VAL A 561 -19.49 -8.93 -25.65
N TRP A 562 -20.64 -8.90 -26.34
CA TRP A 562 -20.69 -8.89 -27.80
C TRP A 562 -19.98 -7.68 -28.41
N TYR A 563 -20.31 -6.47 -27.96
CA TYR A 563 -19.63 -5.26 -28.45
C TYR A 563 -18.15 -5.25 -28.06
N PHE A 564 -17.78 -5.79 -26.91
CA PHE A 564 -16.38 -5.88 -26.49
C PHE A 564 -15.60 -6.80 -27.44
N ILE A 565 -16.16 -7.97 -27.79
CA ILE A 565 -15.56 -8.87 -28.78
C ILE A 565 -15.42 -8.17 -30.13
N LEU A 566 -16.46 -7.47 -30.61
CA LEU A 566 -16.38 -6.70 -31.85
C LEU A 566 -15.30 -5.60 -31.80
N THR A 567 -15.13 -4.96 -30.64
CA THR A 567 -14.07 -3.96 -30.41
C THR A 567 -12.69 -4.60 -30.51
N CYS A 568 -12.48 -5.75 -29.86
CA CYS A 568 -11.23 -6.51 -29.93
C CYS A 568 -10.90 -6.99 -31.36
N LEU A 569 -11.92 -7.36 -32.13
CA LEU A 569 -11.79 -7.79 -33.54
C LEU A 569 -11.69 -6.62 -34.53
N HIS A 570 -11.72 -5.36 -34.07
CA HIS A 570 -11.72 -4.15 -34.90
C HIS A 570 -12.89 -4.09 -35.91
N LEU A 571 -13.99 -4.79 -35.61
CA LEU A 571 -15.21 -4.82 -36.42
C LEU A 571 -16.29 -3.87 -35.87
N ASP A 572 -16.03 -3.25 -34.72
CA ASP A 572 -16.95 -2.31 -34.11
C ASP A 572 -16.93 -0.97 -34.85
N ARG A 573 -18.13 -0.48 -35.23
CA ARG A 573 -18.29 0.84 -35.87
C ARG A 573 -18.10 2.00 -34.88
N TYR A 574 -18.07 1.71 -33.58
CA TYR A 574 -17.80 2.71 -32.56
C TYR A 574 -16.33 3.15 -32.63
N LYS A 575 -16.09 4.35 -33.17
CA LYS A 575 -14.78 5.01 -33.11
C LYS A 575 -14.52 5.43 -31.67
N ASP A 576 -13.68 4.65 -30.99
CA ASP A 576 -13.24 4.94 -29.63
C ASP A 576 -11.96 5.77 -29.70
N ASP A 577 -11.98 7.00 -29.18
CA ASP A 577 -10.79 7.86 -29.03
C ASP A 577 -9.73 7.24 -28.10
N ALA A 578 -10.03 6.10 -27.45
CA ALA A 578 -9.14 5.38 -26.55
C ALA A 578 -8.50 4.12 -27.16
N PHE A 579 -9.08 3.53 -28.22
CA PHE A 579 -8.60 2.29 -28.83
C PHE A 579 -7.82 2.52 -30.14
N SER A 580 -7.85 3.74 -30.69
CA SER A 580 -7.00 4.15 -31.80
C SER A 580 -5.56 4.38 -31.32
N GLY A 581 -4.85 3.28 -31.05
CA GLY A 581 -3.41 3.23 -31.19
C GLY A 581 -3.05 3.34 -32.68
N GLU A 582 -3.39 4.46 -33.32
CA GLU A 582 -2.83 4.79 -34.62
C GLU A 582 -1.33 5.05 -34.38
N LYS A 583 -0.51 4.12 -34.86
CA LYS A 583 0.84 4.44 -35.31
C LYS A 583 0.71 5.57 -36.33
N ARG A 584 1.01 6.80 -35.92
CA ARG A 584 1.58 7.80 -36.80
C ARG A 584 3.00 8.05 -36.37
#